data_AF-A0A831ZNL9-F1
#
_entry.id   AF-A0A831ZNL9-F1
#
_cell.length_a   1.000
_cell.length_b   1.000
_cell.length_c   1.000
_cell.angle_alpha   90.00
_cell.angle_beta   90.00
_cell.angle_gamma   90.00
#
_symmetry.space_group_name_H-M   'P 1'
#
loop_
_entity.id
_entity.type
_entity.pdbx_description
1 polymer ?
#
loop_
_entity_poly.entity_id
_entity_poly.type
_entity_poly.pdbx_seq_one_letter_code
_entity_poly.pdbx_strand_id
1 'polypeptide(L)'
;MDNVFLYTPLPTQPVSLGAQELTKAVEHLYEALKLIEQTQNDLCLGTMAALKLMKDLAEAWYEINKCRIYTEKIVDFEEMLQPAMGYVNDARCMVETVADEEGGMTESALSAILGCLWEAAARVHCVVEELESWMSPEEDKEA
;
A
#
# COMPACT_ATOMS: atom_id res chain seq x y z
N MET A 1 19.85 18.47 19.17
CA MET A 1 20.09 18.18 17.75
C MET A 1 18.73 18.02 17.16
N ASP A 2 18.23 19.11 16.57
CA ASP A 2 16.86 19.20 16.08
C ASP A 2 16.82 18.57 14.69
N ASN A 3 16.22 17.37 14.61
CA ASN A 3 15.89 16.76 13.33
C ASN A 3 14.65 17.49 12.78
N VAL A 4 14.91 18.52 11.98
CA VAL A 4 13.89 19.12 11.13
C VAL A 4 13.69 18.16 9.95
N PHE A 5 12.65 17.32 10.02
CA PHE A 5 12.07 16.72 8.82
C PHE A 5 11.49 17.88 8.00
N LEU A 6 12.23 18.33 7.00
CA LEU A 6 11.73 19.24 5.97
C LEU A 6 10.74 18.44 5.10
N TYR A 7 9.49 18.33 5.56
CA TYR A 7 8.40 18.02 4.65
C TYR A 7 8.29 19.20 3.69
N THR A 8 8.76 19.00 2.47
CA THR A 8 8.56 19.98 1.40
C THR A 8 7.27 19.51 0.72
N PRO A 9 6.12 20.17 0.95
CA PRO A 9 4.90 19.79 0.27
C PRO A 9 5.16 19.83 -1.23
N LEU A 10 4.74 18.77 -1.93
CA LEU A 10 4.88 18.67 -3.37
C LEU A 10 4.20 19.90 -4.02
N PRO A 11 4.82 20.53 -5.03
CA PRO A 11 4.24 21.69 -5.67
C PRO A 11 2.91 21.26 -6.31
N THR A 12 1.81 21.96 -5.98
CA THR A 12 0.51 22.04 -6.69
C THR A 12 0.10 20.82 -7.52
N GLN A 13 -1.02 20.13 -7.18
CA GLN A 13 -1.66 19.03 -7.94
C GLN A 13 -0.99 18.78 -9.31
N PRO A 14 0.03 17.89 -9.40
CA PRO A 14 0.94 17.91 -10.54
C PRO A 14 0.25 17.60 -11.87
N VAL A 15 -0.96 17.04 -11.83
CA VAL A 15 -1.80 16.73 -12.98
C VAL A 15 -3.26 16.79 -12.51
N SER A 16 -4.14 17.41 -13.31
CA SER A 16 -5.59 17.43 -13.06
C SER A 16 -6.15 15.99 -13.19
N LEU A 17 -6.07 15.21 -12.11
CA LEU A 17 -6.97 14.08 -11.90
C LEU A 17 -8.39 14.66 -11.81
N GLY A 18 -9.31 14.16 -12.63
CA GLY A 18 -10.71 14.52 -12.44
C GLY A 18 -11.18 14.06 -11.06
N ALA A 19 -12.12 14.77 -10.43
CA ALA A 19 -12.64 14.41 -9.10
C ALA A 19 -13.06 12.93 -9.00
N GLN A 20 -13.64 12.38 -10.07
CA GLN A 20 -14.01 10.96 -10.12
C GLN A 20 -12.80 10.01 -10.17
N GLU A 21 -11.72 10.39 -10.87
CA GLU A 21 -10.49 9.60 -10.93
C GLU A 21 -9.76 9.63 -9.59
N LEU A 22 -9.74 10.80 -8.93
CA LEU A 22 -9.20 10.98 -7.59
C LEU A 22 -9.93 10.09 -6.57
N THR A 23 -11.26 10.13 -6.54
CA THR A 23 -12.06 9.27 -5.66
C THR A 23 -11.78 7.78 -5.91
N LYS A 24 -11.73 7.36 -7.17
CA LYS A 24 -11.43 5.96 -7.51
C LYS A 24 -10.02 5.53 -7.09
N ALA A 25 -9.02 6.40 -7.29
CA ALA A 25 -7.66 6.13 -6.88
C ALA A 25 -7.57 5.87 -5.36
N VAL A 26 -8.23 6.71 -4.57
CA VAL A 26 -8.33 6.55 -3.10
C VAL A 26 -9.07 5.27 -2.71
N GLU A 27 -10.22 4.97 -3.34
CA GLU A 27 -10.99 3.74 -3.09
C GLU A 27 -10.14 2.48 -3.34
N HIS A 28 -9.36 2.45 -4.42
CA HIS A 28 -8.45 1.34 -4.72
C HIS A 28 -7.38 1.16 -3.63
N LEU A 29 -6.75 2.24 -3.16
CA LEU A 29 -5.75 2.14 -2.12
C LEU A 29 -6.34 1.74 -0.76
N TYR A 30 -7.56 2.16 -0.44
CA TYR A 30 -8.26 1.70 0.76
C TYR A 30 -8.55 0.20 0.73
N GLU A 31 -9.02 -0.34 -0.40
CA GLU A 31 -9.24 -1.79 -0.51
C GLU A 31 -7.90 -2.55 -0.42
N ALA A 32 -6.83 -2.02 -1.02
CA ALA A 32 -5.51 -2.60 -0.89
C ALA A 32 -5.02 -2.64 0.57
N LEU A 33 -5.15 -1.53 1.32
CA LEU A 33 -4.77 -1.45 2.73
C LEU A 33 -5.55 -2.44 3.57
N LYS A 34 -6.87 -2.51 3.39
CA LYS A 34 -7.72 -3.47 4.08
C LYS A 34 -7.27 -4.91 3.85
N LEU A 35 -6.93 -5.29 2.62
CA LEU A 35 -6.44 -6.63 2.28
C LEU A 35 -5.06 -6.90 2.89
N ILE A 36 -4.15 -5.93 2.85
CA ILE A 36 -2.84 -6.01 3.49
C ILE A 36 -3.04 -6.22 4.99
N GLU A 37 -3.69 -5.30 5.69
CA GLU A 37 -3.92 -5.33 7.14
C GLU A 37 -4.70 -6.59 7.59
N GLN A 38 -5.64 -7.08 6.79
CA GLN A 38 -6.29 -8.35 7.08
C GLN A 38 -5.31 -9.52 7.00
N THR A 39 -4.45 -9.55 5.98
CA THR A 39 -3.40 -10.58 5.85
C THR A 39 -2.42 -10.51 7.03
N GLN A 40 -2.03 -9.30 7.43
CA GLN A 40 -1.20 -9.06 8.61
C GLN A 40 -1.85 -9.65 9.88
N ASN A 41 -3.13 -9.38 10.10
CA ASN A 41 -3.88 -9.89 11.25
C ASN A 41 -4.04 -11.42 11.20
N ASP A 42 -4.37 -11.98 10.04
CA ASP A 42 -4.53 -13.44 9.86
C ASP A 42 -3.22 -14.18 10.18
N LEU A 43 -2.08 -13.63 9.75
CA LEU A 43 -0.74 -14.14 10.06
C LEU A 43 -0.44 -14.07 11.56
N CYS A 44 -0.69 -12.92 12.21
CA CYS A 44 -0.46 -12.74 13.65
C CYS A 44 -1.32 -13.66 14.53
N LEU A 45 -2.55 -13.95 14.11
CA LEU A 45 -3.47 -14.84 14.82
C LEU A 45 -3.22 -16.32 14.52
N GLY A 46 -2.30 -16.64 13.59
CA GLY A 46 -2.07 -18.01 13.12
C GLY A 46 -3.25 -18.60 12.34
N THR A 47 -4.17 -17.76 11.88
CA THR A 47 -5.37 -18.16 11.12
C THR A 47 -5.01 -18.29 9.65
N MET A 48 -4.15 -19.26 9.33
CA MET A 48 -3.44 -19.30 8.05
C MET A 48 -4.03 -20.33 7.09
N ALA A 49 -4.85 -19.88 6.15
CA ALA A 49 -5.08 -20.62 4.91
C ALA A 49 -4.21 -19.99 3.81
N ALA A 50 -3.08 -20.64 3.47
CA ALA A 50 -2.10 -20.09 2.53
C ALA A 50 -2.74 -19.64 1.20
N LEU A 51 -3.69 -20.41 0.66
CA LEU A 51 -4.43 -20.06 -0.55
C LEU A 51 -5.24 -18.75 -0.40
N LYS A 52 -5.84 -18.51 0.77
CA LYS A 52 -6.55 -17.26 1.06
C LYS A 52 -5.57 -16.11 1.10
N LEU A 53 -4.48 -16.23 1.87
CA LEU A 53 -3.46 -15.18 2.00
C LEU A 53 -2.87 -14.81 0.64
N MET A 54 -2.53 -15.80 -0.19
CA MET A 54 -2.02 -15.55 -1.55
C MET A 54 -3.03 -14.84 -2.46
N LYS A 55 -4.33 -15.16 -2.32
CA LYS A 55 -5.39 -14.49 -3.07
C LYS A 55 -5.56 -13.05 -2.62
N ASP A 56 -5.61 -12.81 -1.31
CA ASP A 56 -5.78 -11.47 -0.75
C ASP A 56 -4.60 -10.57 -1.13
N LEU A 57 -3.37 -11.09 -1.11
CA LEU A 57 -2.18 -10.35 -1.55
C LEU A 57 -2.16 -10.10 -3.07
N ALA A 58 -2.61 -11.05 -3.89
CA ALA A 58 -2.75 -10.82 -5.32
C ALA A 58 -3.77 -9.71 -5.63
N GLU A 59 -4.88 -9.68 -4.89
CA GLU A 59 -5.90 -8.63 -5.03
C GLU A 59 -5.36 -7.28 -4.53
N ALA A 60 -4.65 -7.25 -3.40
CA ALA A 60 -4.03 -6.02 -2.90
C ALA A 60 -3.04 -5.43 -3.92
N TRP A 61 -2.20 -6.28 -4.52
CA TRP A 61 -1.29 -5.88 -5.60
C TRP A 61 -2.06 -5.27 -6.79
N TYR A 62 -3.17 -5.90 -7.17
CA TYR A 62 -4.00 -5.44 -8.29
C TYR A 62 -4.66 -4.10 -8.00
N GLU A 63 -5.20 -3.90 -6.81
CA GLU A 63 -5.80 -2.62 -6.39
C GLU A 63 -4.75 -1.49 -6.35
N ILE A 64 -3.54 -1.75 -5.82
CA ILE A 64 -2.44 -0.77 -5.88
C ILE A 64 -2.13 -0.40 -7.34
N ASN A 65 -2.06 -1.38 -8.23
CA ASN A 65 -1.78 -1.13 -9.65
C ASN A 65 -2.88 -0.30 -10.34
N LYS A 66 -4.16 -0.47 -9.98
CA LYS A 66 -5.23 0.36 -10.51
C LYS A 66 -5.03 1.83 -10.13
N CYS A 67 -4.75 2.11 -8.85
CA CYS A 67 -4.42 3.48 -8.41
C CYS A 67 -3.21 4.01 -9.17
N ARG A 68 -2.12 3.23 -9.26
CA ARG A 68 -0.90 3.61 -9.98
C ARG A 68 -1.17 3.99 -11.44
N ILE A 69 -2.10 3.33 -12.12
CA ILE A 69 -2.51 3.70 -13.49
C ILE A 69 -3.25 5.04 -13.51
N TYR A 70 -4.16 5.29 -12.56
CA TYR A 70 -4.82 6.60 -12.46
C TYR A 70 -3.83 7.74 -12.22
N THR A 71 -2.77 7.46 -11.45
CA THR A 71 -1.79 8.44 -11.02
C THR A 71 -0.46 8.37 -11.78
N GLU A 72 -0.40 7.69 -12.94
CA GLU A 72 0.84 7.34 -13.66
C GLU A 72 1.74 8.55 -14.00
N LYS A 73 1.15 9.75 -14.04
CA LYS A 73 1.84 10.99 -14.39
C LYS A 73 2.43 11.72 -13.17
N ILE A 74 2.16 11.23 -11.96
CA ILE A 74 2.66 11.78 -10.69
C ILE A 74 3.83 10.91 -10.27
N VAL A 75 5.04 11.39 -10.56
CA VAL A 75 6.30 10.64 -10.35
C VAL A 75 6.47 10.22 -8.89
N ASP A 76 6.13 11.09 -7.94
CA ASP A 76 6.26 10.78 -6.51
C ASP A 76 5.37 9.60 -6.09
N PHE A 77 4.19 9.45 -6.70
CA PHE A 77 3.32 8.29 -6.45
C PHE A 77 3.87 7.03 -7.10
N GLU A 78 4.47 7.13 -8.28
CA GLU A 78 5.16 6.00 -8.91
C GLU A 78 6.30 5.48 -8.02
N GLU A 79 7.12 6.38 -7.47
CA GLU A 79 8.22 6.07 -6.55
C GLU A 79 7.77 5.40 -5.25
N MET A 80 6.49 5.55 -4.87
CA MET A 80 5.90 4.92 -3.68
C MET A 80 5.15 3.62 -4.01
N LEU A 81 4.27 3.65 -5.01
CA LEU A 81 3.37 2.55 -5.35
C LEU A 81 4.11 1.40 -6.01
N GLN A 82 5.13 1.66 -6.84
CA GLN A 82 5.89 0.60 -7.50
C GLN A 82 6.67 -0.26 -6.48
N PRO A 83 7.39 0.30 -5.49
CA PRO A 83 7.96 -0.50 -4.40
C PRO A 83 6.91 -1.18 -3.52
N ALA A 84 5.77 -0.53 -3.23
CA ALA A 84 4.70 -1.16 -2.46
C ALA A 84 4.19 -2.45 -3.13
N MET A 85 3.98 -2.42 -4.45
CA MET A 85 3.66 -3.61 -5.24
C MET A 85 4.75 -4.68 -5.17
N GLY A 86 6.03 -4.29 -5.19
CA GLY A 86 7.16 -5.20 -4.99
C GLY A 86 7.07 -5.95 -3.66
N TYR A 87 6.88 -5.22 -2.56
CA TYR A 87 6.75 -5.81 -1.23
C TYR A 87 5.53 -6.73 -1.09
N VAL A 88 4.38 -6.37 -1.64
CA VAL A 88 3.19 -7.24 -1.65
C VAL A 88 3.47 -8.53 -2.41
N ASN A 89 4.16 -8.44 -3.56
CA ASN A 89 4.52 -9.62 -4.34
C ASN A 89 5.55 -10.49 -3.61
N ASP A 90 6.56 -9.89 -2.97
CA ASP A 90 7.55 -10.62 -2.18
C ASP A 90 6.89 -11.36 -1.02
N ALA A 91 5.98 -10.70 -0.30
CA ALA A 91 5.17 -11.33 0.75
C ALA A 91 4.37 -12.53 0.21
N ARG A 92 3.73 -12.37 -0.95
CA ARG A 92 2.96 -13.45 -1.60
C ARG A 92 3.85 -14.64 -1.97
N CYS A 93 5.00 -14.39 -2.59
CA CYS A 93 5.95 -15.44 -2.96
C CYS A 93 6.52 -16.17 -1.73
N MET A 94 6.76 -15.46 -0.63
CA MET A 94 7.18 -16.08 0.63
C MET A 94 6.07 -16.95 1.23
N VAL A 95 4.82 -16.51 1.22
CA VAL A 95 3.67 -17.34 1.65
C VAL A 95 3.55 -18.59 0.79
N GLU A 96 3.69 -18.46 -0.54
CA GLU A 96 3.68 -19.59 -1.48
C GLU A 96 4.79 -20.59 -1.16
N THR A 97 6.02 -20.11 -0.96
CA THR A 97 7.17 -20.94 -0.60
C THR A 97 6.93 -21.69 0.72
N VAL A 98 6.45 -20.99 1.75
CA VAL A 98 6.14 -21.59 3.06
C VAL A 98 5.01 -22.62 2.98
N ALA A 99 4.06 -22.44 2.06
CA ALA A 99 2.97 -23.39 1.87
C ALA A 99 3.41 -24.69 1.19
N ASP A 100 4.40 -24.60 0.30
CA ASP A 100 4.96 -25.74 -0.43
C ASP A 100 6.02 -26.49 0.38
N GLU A 101 6.69 -25.83 1.34
CA GLU A 101 7.68 -26.45 2.21
C GLU A 101 7.05 -27.29 3.35
N GLU A 102 7.51 -28.53 3.51
CA GLU A 102 7.06 -29.44 4.59
C GLU A 102 7.40 -28.92 6.01
N GLY A 103 8.30 -27.94 6.13
CA GLY A 103 8.71 -27.33 7.40
C GLY A 103 7.73 -26.30 7.98
N GLY A 104 6.78 -25.82 7.17
CA GLY A 104 5.80 -24.82 7.57
C GLY A 104 6.38 -23.45 7.93
N MET A 105 5.54 -22.59 8.50
CA MET A 105 5.87 -21.20 8.81
C MET A 105 6.78 -21.10 10.04
N THR A 106 8.05 -20.75 9.82
CA THR A 106 8.98 -20.40 10.90
C THR A 106 8.75 -18.98 11.39
N GLU A 107 9.20 -18.65 12.61
CA GLU A 107 9.15 -17.27 13.13
C GLU A 107 9.89 -16.27 12.23
N SER A 108 11.02 -16.69 11.65
CA SER A 108 11.78 -15.84 10.72
C SER A 108 11.03 -15.62 9.41
N ALA A 109 10.37 -16.64 8.87
CA ALA A 109 9.53 -16.49 7.67
C ALA A 109 8.33 -15.59 7.95
N LEU A 110 7.67 -15.77 9.10
CA LEU A 110 6.58 -14.91 9.54
C LEU A 110 7.06 -13.45 9.65
N SER A 111 8.18 -13.21 10.34
CA SER A 111 8.74 -11.87 10.50
C SER A 111 9.12 -11.23 9.15
N ALA A 112 9.62 -12.00 8.19
CA ALA A 112 9.96 -11.51 6.86
C ALA A 112 8.70 -11.11 6.07
N ILE A 113 7.67 -11.96 6.08
CA ILE A 113 6.39 -11.68 5.43
C ILE A 113 5.75 -10.42 6.03
N LEU A 114 5.65 -10.34 7.36
CA LEU A 114 5.13 -9.15 8.03
C LEU A 114 5.97 -7.92 7.71
N GLY A 115 7.30 -8.03 7.70
CA GLY A 115 8.18 -6.92 7.29
C GLY A 115 7.82 -6.34 5.92
N CYS A 116 7.64 -7.20 4.91
CA CYS A 116 7.19 -6.76 3.58
C CYS A 116 5.81 -6.08 3.62
N LEU A 117 4.85 -6.66 4.34
CA LEU A 117 3.50 -6.09 4.42
C LEU A 117 3.48 -4.73 5.13
N TRP A 118 4.38 -4.48 6.08
CA TRP A 118 4.48 -3.22 6.80
C TRP A 118 5.06 -2.13 5.89
N GLU A 119 6.11 -2.47 5.14
CA GLU A 119 6.72 -1.58 4.15
C GLU A 119 5.75 -1.23 3.01
N ALA A 120 4.94 -2.21 2.56
CA ALA A 120 3.88 -1.97 1.59
C ALA A 120 2.81 -1.03 2.16
N ALA A 121 2.25 -1.34 3.33
CA ALA A 121 1.21 -0.54 3.97
C ALA A 121 1.67 0.91 4.20
N ALA A 122 2.89 1.11 4.71
CA ALA A 122 3.41 2.45 4.98
C ALA A 122 3.43 3.34 3.73
N ARG A 123 3.85 2.79 2.58
CA ARG A 123 3.87 3.52 1.30
C ARG A 123 2.48 3.80 0.77
N VAL A 124 1.58 2.82 0.87
CA VAL A 124 0.19 3.02 0.44
C VAL A 124 -0.49 4.08 1.30
N HIS A 125 -0.29 4.07 2.63
CA HIS A 125 -0.78 5.10 3.53
C HIS A 125 -0.30 6.50 3.13
N CYS A 126 0.99 6.69 2.83
CA CYS A 126 1.50 8.00 2.38
C CYS A 126 0.81 8.52 1.11
N VAL A 127 0.52 7.64 0.15
CA VAL A 127 -0.16 8.05 -1.09
C VAL A 127 -1.64 8.34 -0.84
N VAL A 128 -2.30 7.56 0.03
CA VAL A 128 -3.68 7.85 0.46
C VAL A 128 -3.77 9.22 1.10
N GLU A 129 -2.92 9.51 2.09
CA GLU A 129 -2.91 10.80 2.80
C GLU A 129 -2.76 11.98 1.83
N GLU A 130 -1.85 11.86 0.86
CA GLU A 130 -1.65 12.91 -0.15
C GLU A 130 -2.88 13.05 -1.08
N LEU A 131 -3.43 11.94 -1.59
CA LEU A 131 -4.64 11.97 -2.42
C LEU A 131 -5.86 12.55 -1.67
N GLU A 132 -6.02 12.23 -0.38
CA GLU A 132 -7.09 12.79 0.46
C GLU A 132 -6.92 14.28 0.70
N SER A 133 -5.68 14.75 0.84
CA SER A 133 -5.39 16.18 0.96
C SER A 133 -5.88 16.96 -0.28
N TRP A 134 -5.87 16.33 -1.46
CA TRP A 134 -6.36 16.90 -2.71
C TRP A 134 -7.89 16.85 -2.84
N MET A 135 -8.57 16.01 -2.05
CA MET A 135 -10.03 15.94 -2.00
C MET A 135 -10.64 16.97 -1.05
N SER A 136 -9.87 17.42 -0.06
CA SER A 136 -10.33 18.45 0.87
C SER A 136 -10.37 19.79 0.14
N PRO A 137 -11.53 20.49 0.09
CA PRO A 137 -11.52 21.87 -0.35
C PRO A 137 -10.59 22.62 0.61
N GLU A 138 -9.55 23.25 0.08
CA GLU A 138 -8.74 24.19 0.85
C GLU A 138 -9.73 25.17 1.50
N GLU A 139 -9.89 25.12 2.83
CA GLU A 139 -10.54 26.23 3.53
C GLU A 139 -9.70 27.45 3.21
N ASP A 140 -10.31 28.35 2.43
CA ASP A 140 -9.72 29.58 1.94
C ASP A 140 -8.89 30.25 3.05
N LYS A 141 -7.57 30.26 2.83
CA LYS A 141 -6.69 31.22 3.48
C LYS A 141 -7.11 32.62 3.02
N GLU A 142 -8.09 33.22 3.68
CA GLU A 142 -8.27 34.68 3.69
C GLU A 142 -9.22 35.11 4.83
N ALA A 143 -8.62 35.48 5.97
CA ALA A 143 -9.10 36.54 6.86
C ALA A 143 -7.95 37.06 7.74
#